data_AF-A0A7K2NWL4-F1
#
_entry.id   AF-A0A7K2NWL4-F1
#
_cell.length_a   1.000
_cell.length_b   1.000
_cell.length_c   1.000
_cell.angle_alpha   90.00
_cell.angle_beta   90.00
_cell.angle_gamma   90.00
#
_symmetry.space_group_name_H-M   'P 1'
#
loop_
_entity.id
_entity.type
_entity.pdbx_description
1 polymer ?
#
loop_
_entity_poly.entity_id
_entity_poly.type
_entity_poly.pdbx_seq_one_letter_code
_entity_poly.pdbx_strand_id
1 'polypeptide(L)'
;MATPVYWALQARDWAKGTGCGCSGAENFARRELALPSGPQWDQAVSTALLGDWIEPLLAGERLDKTVYSRIKTDAHTVHRQLVPLWRRRVRSTRIALLETPIGENLTLLDLVVGDLRMDDLVFESAFDDERINAVLAQLSLTERRVAMAWAHPSIATWTEAARYAGAAAPEAFGDRVRRKLKRLGTRYTTRTHAAATTRDGAR
;
A
#
# COMPACT_ATOMS: atom_id res chain seq x y z
N MET A 1 11.22 53.14 4.31
CA MET A 1 10.83 51.77 3.94
C MET A 1 12.03 50.88 4.17
N ALA A 2 11.97 49.94 5.11
CA ALA A 2 13.07 49.03 5.37
C ALA A 2 13.33 48.13 4.14
N THR A 3 14.60 47.96 3.78
CA THR A 3 15.02 47.17 2.62
C THR A 3 14.70 45.68 2.81
N PRO A 4 14.35 44.92 1.74
CA PRO A 4 14.02 43.49 1.83
C PRO A 4 15.08 42.62 2.54
N VAL A 5 16.34 43.03 2.46
CA VAL A 5 17.48 42.40 3.14
C VAL A 5 17.39 42.51 4.67
N TYR A 6 16.89 43.63 5.19
CA TYR A 6 16.72 43.84 6.62
C TYR A 6 15.71 42.85 7.21
N TRP A 7 14.58 42.63 6.52
CA TRP A 7 13.56 41.67 6.94
C TRP A 7 14.07 40.23 6.90
N ALA A 8 14.88 39.86 5.91
CA ALA A 8 15.48 38.54 5.82
C ALA A 8 16.45 38.27 6.98
N LEU A 9 17.29 39.24 7.33
CA LEU A 9 18.23 39.12 8.46
C LEU A 9 17.50 39.07 9.80
N GLN A 10 16.49 39.92 10.00
CA GLN A 10 15.66 39.90 11.21
C GLN A 10 14.91 38.56 11.37
N ALA A 11 14.39 38.01 10.27
CA ALA A 11 13.73 36.70 10.28
C ALA A 11 14.70 35.57 10.68
N ARG A 12 15.97 35.65 10.26
CA ARG A 12 17.00 34.69 10.68
C ARG A 12 17.40 34.85 12.14
N ASP A 13 17.58 36.07 12.62
CA ASP A 13 17.93 36.29 14.03
C ASP A 13 16.81 35.82 14.96
N TRP A 14 15.55 35.94 14.52
CA TRP A 14 14.42 35.27 15.15
C TRP A 14 14.57 33.73 15.12
N ALA A 15 14.87 33.14 13.96
CA ALA A 15 15.04 31.69 13.84
C ALA A 15 16.19 31.15 14.71
N LYS A 16 17.22 31.96 14.96
CA LYS A 16 18.33 31.66 15.89
C LYS A 16 17.99 31.85 17.37
N GLY A 17 16.83 32.44 17.69
CA GLY A 17 16.45 32.80 19.05
C GLY A 17 17.21 34.01 19.61
N THR A 18 17.94 34.76 18.78
CA THR A 18 18.75 35.93 19.17
C THR A 18 18.06 37.27 18.94
N GLY A 19 16.88 37.27 18.29
CA GLY A 19 16.12 38.47 17.95
C GLY A 19 14.73 38.54 18.59
N CYS A 20 14.23 39.76 18.80
CA CYS A 20 12.87 40.01 19.29
C CYS A 20 11.95 40.32 18.09
N GLY A 21 11.01 39.42 17.77
CA GLY A 21 9.93 39.72 16.82
C GLY A 21 9.45 38.55 15.98
N CYS A 22 8.41 37.85 16.46
CA CYS A 22 7.61 36.93 15.64
C CYS A 22 7.03 37.62 14.39
N SER A 23 6.86 38.96 14.44
CA SER A 23 6.33 39.78 13.36
C SER A 23 7.27 39.95 12.17
N GLY A 24 8.58 39.90 12.36
CA GLY A 24 9.56 40.04 11.26
C GLY A 24 9.59 38.79 10.38
N ALA A 25 9.66 37.62 11.01
CA ALA A 25 9.65 36.33 10.33
C ALA A 25 8.30 36.03 9.65
N GLU A 26 7.18 36.32 10.30
CA GLU A 26 5.85 36.12 9.70
C GLU A 26 5.63 37.04 8.50
N ASN A 27 6.02 38.32 8.61
CA ASN A 27 5.92 39.25 7.48
C ASN A 27 6.85 38.83 6.33
N PHE A 28 8.06 38.37 6.62
CA PHE A 28 8.96 37.86 5.58
C PHE A 28 8.38 36.62 4.87
N ALA A 29 7.88 35.65 5.63
CA ALA A 29 7.27 34.44 5.09
C ALA A 29 6.01 34.73 4.24
N ARG A 30 5.12 35.59 4.74
CA ARG A 30 3.86 35.91 4.05
C ARG A 30 4.02 36.90 2.91
N ARG A 31 4.77 37.98 3.09
CA ARG A 31 4.88 39.08 2.11
C ARG A 31 5.95 38.83 1.07
N GLU A 32 7.12 38.34 1.46
CA GLU A 32 8.27 38.18 0.56
C GLU A 32 8.32 36.77 -0.05
N LEU A 33 8.03 35.72 0.73
CA LEU A 33 8.06 34.33 0.23
C LEU A 33 6.69 33.80 -0.26
N ALA A 34 5.60 34.49 0.10
CA ALA A 34 4.21 34.08 -0.17
C ALA A 34 3.94 32.63 0.27
N LEU A 35 4.35 32.28 1.50
CA LEU A 35 4.14 30.96 2.09
C LEU A 35 2.94 30.96 3.07
N PRO A 36 2.25 29.81 3.24
CA PRO A 36 1.20 29.68 4.24
C PRO A 36 1.75 29.81 5.67
N SER A 37 0.87 30.17 6.61
CA SER A 37 1.17 30.25 8.04
C SER A 37 0.67 29.03 8.81
N GLY A 38 1.36 28.66 9.89
CA GLY A 38 0.92 27.64 10.84
C GLY A 38 2.11 26.88 11.44
N PRO A 39 1.92 26.09 12.52
CA PRO A 39 3.04 25.58 13.32
C PRO A 39 4.10 24.79 12.51
N GLN A 40 3.65 23.97 11.56
CA GLN A 40 4.52 23.18 10.69
C GLN A 40 5.18 24.02 9.59
N TRP A 41 4.57 25.13 9.19
CA TRP A 41 5.15 26.09 8.25
C TRP A 41 6.15 27.01 8.96
N ASP A 42 5.85 27.44 10.18
CA ASP A 42 6.73 28.27 11.00
C ASP A 42 8.04 27.53 11.30
N GLN A 43 7.96 26.24 11.66
CA GLN A 43 9.12 25.38 11.83
C GLN A 43 9.89 25.15 10.51
N ALA A 44 9.19 25.00 9.39
CA ALA A 44 9.84 24.81 8.10
C ALA A 44 10.58 26.07 7.62
N VAL A 45 9.97 27.24 7.81
CA VAL A 45 10.55 28.53 7.48
C VAL A 45 11.72 28.85 8.40
N SER A 46 11.61 28.61 9.71
CA SER A 46 12.74 28.81 10.64
C SER A 46 13.94 27.95 10.26
N THR A 47 13.70 26.67 9.92
CA THR A 47 14.75 25.74 9.48
C THR A 47 15.38 26.21 8.17
N ALA A 48 14.59 26.63 7.18
CA ALA A 48 15.10 27.12 5.91
C ALA A 48 15.93 28.41 6.06
N LEU A 49 15.51 29.31 6.97
CA LEU A 49 16.23 30.55 7.27
C LEU A 49 17.58 30.32 7.96
N LEU A 50 17.80 29.15 8.56
CA LEU A 50 19.09 28.77 9.14
C LEU A 50 20.09 28.22 8.10
N GLY A 51 19.68 27.97 6.86
CA GLY A 51 20.54 27.45 5.79
C GLY A 51 21.53 28.46 5.17
N ASP A 52 22.29 28.01 4.18
CA ASP A 52 23.46 28.70 3.61
C ASP A 52 23.13 29.85 2.64
N TRP A 53 21.90 30.34 2.62
CA TRP A 53 21.46 31.42 1.72
C TRP A 53 22.13 32.78 2.02
N ILE A 54 22.89 32.88 3.11
CA ILE A 54 23.63 34.08 3.53
C ILE A 54 25.04 34.19 2.94
N GLU A 55 25.60 33.12 2.39
CA GLU A 55 26.93 33.19 1.76
C GLU A 55 27.04 34.32 0.71
N PRO A 56 26.04 34.55 -0.18
CA PRO A 56 26.08 35.67 -1.13
C PRO A 56 26.03 37.05 -0.44
N LEU A 57 25.31 37.17 0.67
CA LEU A 57 25.22 38.42 1.44
C LEU A 57 26.55 38.75 2.15
N LEU A 58 27.28 37.73 2.61
CA LEU A 58 28.61 37.90 3.18
C LEU A 58 29.66 38.28 2.11
N ALA A 59 29.44 37.88 0.86
CA ALA A 59 30.22 38.31 -0.29
C ALA A 59 29.89 39.74 -0.78
N GLY A 60 28.96 40.44 -0.11
CA GLY A 60 28.55 41.81 -0.47
C GLY A 60 27.50 41.88 -1.60
N GLU A 61 26.94 40.74 -1.99
CA GLU A 61 25.91 40.67 -3.03
C GLU A 61 24.51 40.95 -2.45
N ARG A 62 23.58 41.36 -3.32
CA ARG A 62 22.18 41.57 -2.94
C ARG A 62 21.41 40.26 -2.95
N LEU A 63 20.34 40.18 -2.15
CA LEU A 63 19.35 39.11 -2.28
C LEU A 63 18.67 39.21 -3.65
N ASP A 64 19.07 38.33 -4.56
CA ASP A 64 18.41 38.14 -5.85
C ASP A 64 17.26 37.12 -5.74
N LYS A 65 16.36 37.11 -6.74
CA LYS A 65 15.22 36.18 -6.86
C LYS A 65 15.63 34.72 -6.71
N THR A 66 16.84 34.37 -7.14
CA THR A 66 17.43 33.04 -6.99
C THR A 66 17.54 32.62 -5.52
N VAL A 67 18.00 33.52 -4.66
CA VAL A 67 18.10 33.28 -3.21
C VAL A 67 16.73 33.11 -2.57
N TYR A 68 15.77 33.97 -2.93
CA TYR A 68 14.37 33.83 -2.46
C TYR A 68 13.76 32.50 -2.91
N SER A 69 13.99 32.08 -4.15
CA SER A 69 13.50 30.81 -4.68
C SER A 69 14.11 29.60 -3.98
N ARG A 70 15.39 29.71 -3.57
CA ARG A 70 16.09 28.68 -2.79
C ARG A 70 15.49 28.54 -1.39
N ILE A 71 15.37 29.64 -0.64
CA ILE A 71 14.75 29.64 0.69
C ILE A 71 13.32 29.07 0.62
N LYS A 72 12.56 29.47 -0.41
CA LYS A 72 11.22 28.94 -0.64
C LYS A 72 11.23 27.42 -0.88
N THR A 73 12.13 26.94 -1.72
CA THR A 73 12.27 25.50 -2.03
C THR A 73 12.67 24.69 -0.80
N ASP A 74 13.59 25.22 0.00
CA ASP A 74 14.04 24.60 1.25
C ASP A 74 12.89 24.55 2.27
N ALA A 75 12.14 25.64 2.43
CA ALA A 75 10.97 25.68 3.30
C ALA A 75 9.89 24.67 2.85
N HIS A 76 9.63 24.55 1.54
CA HIS A 76 8.72 23.53 1.01
C HIS A 76 9.22 22.10 1.27
N THR A 77 10.53 21.87 1.18
CA THR A 77 11.15 20.56 1.41
C THR A 77 11.03 20.17 2.88
N VAL A 78 11.38 21.07 3.80
CA VAL A 78 11.25 20.84 5.25
C VAL A 78 9.79 20.68 5.63
N HIS A 79 8.88 21.52 5.12
CA HIS A 79 7.45 21.36 5.36
C HIS A 79 6.95 20.00 4.90
N ARG A 80 7.34 19.55 3.70
CA ARG A 80 7.00 18.22 3.21
C ARG A 80 7.50 17.14 4.15
N GLN A 81 8.73 17.26 4.68
CA GLN A 81 9.30 16.29 5.63
C GLN A 81 8.53 16.26 6.97
N LEU A 82 8.13 17.42 7.50
CA LEU A 82 7.36 17.55 8.74
C LEU A 82 5.92 17.02 8.61
N VAL A 83 5.33 17.09 7.41
CA VAL A 83 3.99 16.55 7.17
C VAL A 83 4.06 15.02 7.09
N PRO A 84 3.30 14.28 7.92
CA PRO A 84 3.26 12.82 7.85
C PRO A 84 2.80 12.32 6.48
N LEU A 85 3.32 11.17 6.02
CA LEU A 85 3.08 10.64 4.67
C LEU A 85 1.58 10.53 4.33
N TRP A 86 0.74 10.10 5.27
CA TRP A 86 -0.71 9.95 5.10
C TRP A 86 -1.48 11.28 5.03
N ARG A 87 -0.83 12.42 5.32
CA ARG A 87 -1.39 13.76 5.09
C ARG A 87 -0.90 14.39 3.79
N ARG A 88 0.07 13.76 3.09
CA ARG A 88 0.61 14.26 1.84
C ARG A 88 -0.33 13.95 0.67
N ARG A 89 -0.35 14.86 -0.31
CA ARG A 89 -0.93 14.60 -1.64
C ARG A 89 0.16 14.16 -2.59
N VAL A 90 -0.10 13.12 -3.38
CA VAL A 90 0.74 12.70 -4.52
C VAL A 90 -0.13 12.77 -5.76
N ARG A 91 0.29 13.56 -6.75
CA ARG A 91 -0.49 13.80 -8.00
C ARG A 91 -1.97 14.14 -7.74
N SER A 92 -2.22 15.08 -6.81
CA SER A 92 -3.57 15.51 -6.40
C SER A 92 -4.40 14.49 -5.60
N THR A 93 -3.92 13.27 -5.41
CA THR A 93 -4.59 12.23 -4.61
C THR A 93 -4.00 12.18 -3.20
N ARG A 94 -4.84 12.07 -2.17
CA ARG A 94 -4.34 11.88 -0.78
C ARG A 94 -3.89 10.43 -0.61
N ILE A 95 -2.75 10.22 0.03
CA ILE A 95 -2.35 8.88 0.47
C ILE A 95 -3.22 8.51 1.68
N ALA A 96 -3.92 7.38 1.62
CA ALA A 96 -4.67 6.83 2.74
C ALA A 96 -3.86 5.73 3.43
N LEU A 97 -3.99 5.60 4.75
CA LEU A 97 -3.38 4.52 5.51
C LEU A 97 -4.20 3.24 5.29
N LEU A 98 -3.55 2.09 5.07
CA LEU A 98 -4.25 0.82 4.91
C LEU A 98 -5.06 0.44 6.17
N GLU A 99 -4.62 0.84 7.35
CA GLU A 99 -5.33 0.63 8.62
C GLU A 99 -6.51 1.61 8.84
N THR A 100 -6.82 2.48 7.89
CA THR A 100 -7.96 3.42 8.04
C THR A 100 -9.27 2.64 8.14
N PRO A 101 -10.08 2.84 9.19
CA PRO A 101 -11.34 2.12 9.36
C PRO A 101 -12.40 2.60 8.34
N ILE A 102 -13.16 1.67 7.80
CA ILE A 102 -14.28 1.89 6.85
C ILE A 102 -15.63 1.51 7.49
N GLY A 103 -15.60 0.92 8.68
CA GLY A 103 -16.77 0.52 9.45
C GLY A 103 -16.34 -0.02 10.81
N GLU A 104 -17.22 -0.76 11.49
CA GLU A 104 -17.00 -1.18 12.87
C GLU A 104 -15.83 -2.16 13.06
N ASN A 105 -15.39 -2.89 12.02
CA ASN A 105 -14.26 -3.84 12.10
C ASN A 105 -13.56 -4.06 10.74
N LEU A 106 -13.58 -3.07 9.86
CA LEU A 106 -13.00 -3.18 8.51
C LEU A 106 -12.05 -2.02 8.26
N THR A 107 -10.92 -2.33 7.64
CA THR A 107 -9.89 -1.38 7.25
C THR A 107 -9.75 -1.31 5.72
N LEU A 108 -9.11 -0.26 5.21
CA LEU A 108 -8.74 -0.18 3.78
C LEU A 108 -7.87 -1.37 3.34
N LEU A 109 -7.08 -1.94 4.25
CA LEU A 109 -6.30 -3.14 3.99
C LEU A 109 -7.22 -4.30 3.58
N ASP A 110 -8.33 -4.50 4.30
CA ASP A 110 -9.24 -5.62 4.03
C ASP A 110 -9.90 -5.51 2.63
N LEU A 111 -10.10 -4.29 2.13
CA LEU A 111 -10.59 -4.06 0.77
C LEU A 111 -9.52 -4.25 -0.31
N VAL A 112 -8.29 -3.80 -0.04
CA VAL A 112 -7.18 -3.87 -1.00
C VAL A 112 -6.62 -5.28 -1.11
N VAL A 113 -6.52 -5.98 0.01
CA VAL A 113 -6.04 -7.35 0.04
C VAL A 113 -7.01 -8.23 -0.73
N GLY A 114 -8.34 -7.94 -0.69
CA GLY A 114 -9.33 -8.75 -1.42
C GLY A 114 -9.06 -10.23 -1.21
N ASP A 115 -8.63 -10.60 0.00
CA ASP A 115 -8.12 -11.93 0.26
C ASP A 115 -9.31 -12.86 0.11
N LEU A 116 -9.18 -13.81 -0.81
CA LEU A 116 -10.24 -14.71 -1.20
C LEU A 116 -10.83 -15.31 0.06
N ARG A 117 -12.06 -14.90 0.38
CA ARG A 117 -12.79 -15.62 1.41
C ARG A 117 -12.92 -17.04 0.90
N MET A 118 -12.72 -18.04 1.76
CA MET A 118 -12.95 -19.43 1.37
C MET A 118 -14.35 -19.65 0.80
N ASP A 119 -15.30 -18.78 1.17
CA ASP A 119 -16.66 -18.71 0.64
C ASP A 119 -16.70 -18.25 -0.84
N ASP A 120 -15.73 -17.47 -1.32
CA ASP A 120 -15.61 -17.06 -2.73
C ASP A 120 -14.92 -18.13 -3.60
N LEU A 121 -14.15 -19.04 -2.98
CA LEU A 121 -13.41 -20.13 -3.66
C LEU A 121 -14.16 -21.46 -3.67
N VAL A 122 -15.17 -21.62 -2.81
CA VAL A 122 -16.13 -22.72 -2.93
C VAL A 122 -17.18 -22.26 -3.93
N PHE A 123 -17.04 -22.66 -5.19
CA PHE A 123 -18.12 -22.49 -6.15
C PHE A 123 -19.39 -23.12 -5.57
N GLU A 124 -20.36 -22.29 -5.17
CA GLU A 124 -21.69 -22.76 -4.78
C GLU A 124 -22.40 -23.41 -5.98
N SER A 125 -22.00 -23.04 -7.20
CA SER A 125 -22.43 -23.65 -8.45
C SER A 125 -21.54 -24.82 -8.87
N ALA A 126 -22.16 -25.89 -9.38
CA ALA A 126 -21.46 -26.99 -10.02
C ALA A 126 -20.61 -26.49 -11.22
N PHE A 127 -19.46 -27.13 -11.47
CA PHE A 127 -18.67 -26.85 -12.66
C PHE A 127 -19.44 -27.30 -13.91
N ASP A 128 -19.25 -26.63 -15.05
CA ASP A 128 -19.87 -27.04 -16.32
C ASP A 128 -19.41 -28.45 -16.76
N ASP A 129 -18.18 -28.84 -16.39
CA ASP A 129 -17.66 -30.18 -16.65
C ASP A 129 -18.08 -31.15 -15.54
N GLU A 130 -19.07 -31.99 -15.84
CA GLU A 130 -19.60 -32.99 -14.93
C GLU A 130 -18.54 -33.98 -14.42
N ARG A 131 -17.44 -34.17 -15.16
CA ARG A 131 -16.33 -35.02 -14.73
C ARG A 131 -15.63 -34.44 -13.50
N ILE A 132 -15.53 -33.12 -13.43
CA ILE A 132 -14.94 -32.41 -12.28
C ILE A 132 -15.87 -32.56 -11.08
N ASN A 133 -17.18 -32.35 -11.27
CA ASN A 133 -18.18 -32.53 -10.21
C ASN A 133 -18.15 -33.94 -9.62
N ALA A 134 -18.10 -34.97 -10.46
CA ALA A 134 -18.06 -36.37 -10.02
C ALA A 134 -16.81 -36.72 -9.19
N VAL A 135 -15.67 -36.09 -9.46
CA VAL A 135 -14.44 -36.26 -8.67
C VAL A 135 -14.53 -35.47 -7.37
N LEU A 136 -15.00 -34.22 -7.40
CA LEU A 136 -15.12 -33.36 -6.21
C LEU A 136 -16.19 -33.86 -5.22
N ALA A 137 -17.23 -34.54 -5.70
CA ALA A 137 -18.26 -35.19 -4.88
C ALA A 137 -17.68 -36.28 -3.95
N GLN A 138 -16.52 -36.84 -4.28
CA GLN A 138 -15.85 -37.89 -3.50
C GLN A 138 -14.84 -37.33 -2.47
N LEU A 139 -14.71 -36.01 -2.35
CA LEU A 139 -13.88 -35.32 -1.36
C LEU A 139 -14.72 -34.87 -0.17
N SER A 140 -14.13 -34.87 1.03
CA SER A 140 -14.72 -34.17 2.18
C SER A 140 -14.72 -32.66 1.94
N LEU A 141 -15.52 -31.92 2.70
CA LEU A 141 -15.58 -30.46 2.60
C LEU A 141 -14.19 -29.83 2.78
N THR A 142 -13.41 -30.29 3.75
CA THR A 142 -12.05 -29.81 4.03
C THR A 142 -11.07 -30.15 2.91
N GLU A 143 -11.13 -31.36 2.34
CA GLU A 143 -10.28 -31.73 1.20
C GLU A 143 -10.65 -30.94 -0.06
N ARG A 144 -11.95 -30.66 -0.26
CA ARG A 144 -12.45 -29.86 -1.39
C ARG A 144 -11.94 -28.43 -1.29
N ARG A 145 -11.95 -27.80 -0.11
CA ARG A 145 -11.39 -26.45 0.11
C ARG A 145 -9.92 -26.38 -0.30
N VAL A 146 -9.11 -27.37 0.06
CA VAL A 146 -7.70 -27.44 -0.37
C VAL A 146 -7.57 -27.58 -1.88
N ALA A 147 -8.40 -28.43 -2.50
CA ALA A 147 -8.41 -28.61 -3.95
C ALA A 147 -8.77 -27.30 -4.68
N MET A 148 -9.74 -26.54 -4.16
CA MET A 148 -10.15 -25.26 -4.73
C MET A 148 -9.08 -24.18 -4.53
N ALA A 149 -8.49 -24.09 -3.33
CA ALA A 149 -7.38 -23.18 -3.07
C ALA A 149 -6.19 -23.44 -4.02
N TRP A 150 -5.88 -24.70 -4.31
CA TRP A 150 -4.83 -25.06 -5.25
C TRP A 150 -5.11 -24.62 -6.70
N ALA A 151 -6.37 -24.48 -7.10
CA ALA A 151 -6.74 -24.01 -8.44
C ALA A 151 -6.53 -22.50 -8.64
N HIS A 152 -6.26 -21.75 -7.57
CA HIS A 152 -6.07 -20.30 -7.63
C HIS A 152 -4.70 -19.92 -8.22
N PRO A 153 -4.61 -18.97 -9.18
CA PRO A 153 -3.34 -18.62 -9.85
C PRO A 153 -2.20 -18.15 -8.94
N SER A 154 -2.51 -17.65 -7.74
CA SER A 154 -1.49 -17.20 -6.79
C SER A 154 -0.92 -18.30 -5.89
N ILE A 155 -1.47 -19.52 -5.95
CA ILE A 155 -1.03 -20.63 -5.11
C ILE A 155 -0.09 -21.54 -5.90
N ALA A 156 1.16 -21.65 -5.45
CA ALA A 156 2.19 -22.41 -6.17
C ALA A 156 2.29 -23.87 -5.71
N THR A 157 1.92 -24.16 -4.45
CA THR A 157 2.12 -25.48 -3.84
C THR A 157 0.90 -26.05 -3.12
N TRP A 158 0.83 -27.38 -3.00
CA TRP A 158 -0.21 -28.08 -2.22
C TRP A 158 -0.15 -27.77 -0.72
N THR A 159 1.05 -27.49 -0.20
CA THR A 159 1.25 -27.06 1.19
C THR A 159 0.67 -25.67 1.43
N GLU A 160 0.88 -24.73 0.50
CA GLU A 160 0.28 -23.40 0.57
C GLU A 160 -1.25 -23.47 0.46
N ALA A 161 -1.78 -24.27 -0.46
CA ALA A 161 -3.22 -24.50 -0.57
C ALA A 161 -3.82 -25.05 0.74
N ALA A 162 -3.14 -26.01 1.37
CA ALA A 162 -3.59 -26.59 2.63
C ALA A 162 -3.51 -25.60 3.80
N ARG A 163 -2.47 -24.77 3.83
CA ARG A 163 -2.32 -23.70 4.82
C ARG A 163 -3.43 -22.67 4.66
N TYR A 164 -3.70 -22.25 3.43
CA TYR A 164 -4.73 -21.28 3.09
C TYR A 164 -6.13 -21.80 3.44
N ALA A 165 -6.39 -23.10 3.25
CA ALA A 165 -7.63 -23.76 3.65
C ALA A 165 -7.77 -24.03 5.16
N GLY A 166 -6.79 -23.61 5.98
CA GLY A 166 -6.83 -23.76 7.44
C GLY A 166 -6.53 -25.17 7.96
N ALA A 167 -5.78 -25.99 7.21
CA ALA A 167 -5.40 -27.32 7.68
C ALA A 167 -4.40 -27.25 8.85
N ALA A 168 -4.63 -28.02 9.91
CA ALA A 168 -3.76 -28.05 11.09
C ALA A 168 -2.33 -28.57 10.80
N ALA A 169 -2.17 -29.43 9.79
CA ALA A 169 -0.86 -29.94 9.34
C ALA A 169 -0.74 -29.79 7.81
N PRO A 170 -0.42 -28.58 7.31
CA PRO A 170 -0.52 -28.24 5.89
C PRO A 170 0.26 -29.16 4.94
N GLU A 171 1.47 -29.56 5.33
CA GLU A 171 2.36 -30.39 4.50
C GLU A 171 1.75 -31.80 4.29
N ALA A 172 1.48 -32.50 5.39
CA ALA A 172 0.93 -33.85 5.36
C ALA A 172 -0.50 -33.89 4.79
N PHE A 173 -1.30 -32.86 5.06
CA PHE A 173 -2.67 -32.77 4.57
C PHE A 173 -2.72 -32.44 3.08
N GLY A 174 -1.93 -31.46 2.61
CA GLY A 174 -1.83 -31.08 1.20
C GLY A 174 -1.38 -32.26 0.33
N ASP A 175 -0.33 -32.98 0.75
CA ASP A 175 0.15 -34.16 0.02
C ASP A 175 -0.87 -35.32 0.00
N ARG A 176 -1.68 -35.45 1.05
CA ARG A 176 -2.77 -36.44 1.10
C ARG A 176 -3.87 -36.09 0.10
N VAL A 177 -4.27 -34.82 0.05
CA VAL A 177 -5.29 -34.33 -0.90
C VAL A 177 -4.80 -34.51 -2.33
N ARG A 178 -3.56 -34.10 -2.64
CA ARG A 178 -2.93 -34.31 -3.95
C ARG A 178 -2.99 -35.77 -4.40
N ARG A 179 -2.56 -36.70 -3.54
CA ARG A 179 -2.56 -38.14 -3.83
C ARG A 179 -3.99 -38.67 -4.02
N LYS A 180 -4.94 -38.21 -3.21
CA LYS A 180 -6.35 -38.61 -3.32
C LYS A 180 -6.96 -38.15 -4.63
N LEU A 181 -6.79 -36.88 -5.00
CA LEU A 181 -7.26 -36.33 -6.28
C LEU A 181 -6.69 -37.09 -7.47
N LYS A 182 -5.37 -37.32 -7.49
CA LYS A 182 -4.72 -38.12 -8.55
C LYS A 182 -5.36 -39.51 -8.67
N ARG A 183 -5.52 -40.21 -7.54
CA ARG A 183 -6.16 -41.53 -7.51
C ARG A 183 -7.61 -41.49 -8.00
N LEU A 184 -8.39 -40.49 -7.59
CA LEU A 184 -9.79 -40.35 -8.00
C LEU A 184 -9.92 -40.08 -9.50
N GLY A 185 -9.10 -39.19 -10.06
CA GLY A 185 -9.07 -38.92 -11.50
C GLY A 185 -8.70 -40.16 -12.32
N THR A 186 -7.68 -40.93 -11.90
CA THR A 186 -7.34 -42.20 -12.55
C THR A 186 -8.50 -43.19 -12.49
N ARG A 187 -9.13 -43.35 -11.31
CA ARG A 187 -10.25 -44.29 -11.14
C ARG A 187 -11.46 -43.92 -11.97
N TYR A 188 -11.77 -42.63 -12.08
CA TYR A 188 -12.86 -42.13 -12.92
C TYR A 188 -12.58 -42.47 -14.39
N THR A 189 -11.37 -42.17 -14.87
CA THR A 189 -10.92 -42.45 -16.24
C THR A 189 -10.98 -43.95 -16.56
N THR A 190 -10.47 -44.82 -15.68
CA THR A 190 -10.54 -46.27 -15.88
C THR A 190 -11.98 -46.78 -15.97
N ARG A 191 -12.88 -46.26 -15.14
CA ARG A 191 -14.30 -46.66 -15.15
C ARG A 191 -15.04 -46.18 -16.40
N THR A 192 -14.80 -44.94 -16.84
CA THR A 192 -15.42 -44.42 -18.06
C THR A 192 -14.94 -45.18 -19.30
N HIS A 193 -13.65 -45.52 -19.38
CA HIS A 193 -13.13 -46.37 -20.46
C HIS A 193 -13.73 -47.78 -20.44
N ALA A 194 -13.77 -48.44 -19.28
CA ALA A 194 -14.35 -49.78 -19.19
C ALA A 194 -15.84 -49.80 -19.59
N ALA A 195 -16.61 -48.80 -19.16
CA ALA A 195 -18.03 -48.67 -19.52
C ALA A 195 -18.25 -48.43 -21.03
N ALA A 196 -17.34 -47.71 -21.69
CA ALA A 196 -17.39 -47.52 -23.14
C ALA A 196 -17.12 -48.84 -23.88
N THR A 197 -16.08 -49.59 -23.49
CA THR A 197 -15.72 -50.87 -24.11
C THR A 197 -16.82 -51.93 -23.97
N THR A 198 -17.48 -52.00 -22.80
CA THR A 198 -18.62 -52.92 -22.61
C THR A 198 -19.84 -52.56 -23.45
N ARG A 199 -20.00 -51.27 -23.82
CA ARG A 199 -21.12 -50.78 -24.62
C ARG A 199 -20.92 -51.05 -26.11
N ASP A 200 -19.67 -50.99 -26.57
CA ASP A 200 -19.29 -51.32 -27.95
C ASP A 200 -19.26 -52.84 -28.19
N GLY A 201 -18.90 -53.65 -27.19
CA GLY A 201 -18.93 -55.12 -27.30
C GLY A 201 -20.32 -55.76 -27.19
N ALA A 202 -21.35 -54.97 -26.85
CA ALA A 202 -22.75 -55.41 -26.74
C ALA A 202 -23.61 -54.99 -27.95
N ARG A 203 -23.00 -54.36 -28.97
CA ARG A 203 -23.58 -54.08 -30.29
C ARG A 203 -23.07 -55.09 -31.31
#